data_AF-A0A2M9B4Q8-F1
#
_entry.id   AF-A0A2M9B4Q8-F1
#
_cell.length_a   1.000
_cell.length_b   1.000
_cell.length_c   1.000
_cell.angle_alpha   90.00
_cell.angle_beta   90.00
_cell.angle_gamma   90.00
#
_symmetry.space_group_name_H-M   'P 1'
#
loop_
_entity.id
_entity.type
_entity.pdbx_description
1 polymer ?
#
loop_
_entity_poly.entity_id
_entity_poly.type
_entity_poly.pdbx_seq_one_letter_code
_entity_poly.pdbx_strand_id
1 'polypeptide(L)'
;MSSKATESAAAPTEPTKSVNRASQLPTSAIALAEVATNAAKAWQASELPVLLWLSKTDFAAQAAAFAESRDEADAAGDARTPQSRRLQTLDTLLNQSLRYVKGYLAEANDDKKAYYGEFGIEKVNKSYQLPRHRTERVKSLDKLLKALKAHKFDKNKYGTAHWEPLITEYKALVKDSSDTSGERSGKVSSKDQGEEQVRKALRALIHHIKAQFPDTFEAKLREFGFQKESY
;
A
#
# COMPACT_ATOMS: atom_id res chain seq x y z
N MET A 1 -8.24 64.48 31.51
CA MET A 1 -8.62 63.08 31.79
C MET A 1 -9.82 62.71 30.94
N SER A 2 -9.75 61.53 30.33
CA SER A 2 -10.84 60.74 29.73
C SER A 2 -11.56 61.27 28.49
N SER A 3 -11.05 60.90 27.31
CA SER A 3 -11.88 60.62 26.13
C SER A 3 -11.69 59.15 25.73
N LYS A 4 -12.81 58.43 25.73
CA LYS A 4 -12.98 56.99 25.56
C LYS A 4 -12.86 56.66 24.06
N ALA A 5 -11.85 55.90 23.65
CA ALA A 5 -11.77 55.37 22.29
C ALA A 5 -12.51 54.01 22.26
N THR A 6 -13.64 53.99 21.56
CA THR A 6 -14.37 52.78 21.20
C THR A 6 -13.61 52.01 20.13
N GLU A 7 -13.14 50.82 20.49
CA GLU A 7 -12.53 49.84 19.63
C GLU A 7 -13.61 49.23 18.73
N SER A 8 -13.55 49.53 17.43
CA SER A 8 -14.43 48.97 16.41
C SER A 8 -13.93 47.58 16.01
N ALA A 9 -14.64 46.55 16.45
CA ALA A 9 -14.37 45.16 16.08
C ALA A 9 -14.41 44.99 14.54
N ALA A 10 -13.31 44.49 13.98
CA ALA A 10 -13.23 44.11 12.58
C ALA A 10 -14.11 42.88 12.32
N ALA A 11 -15.04 42.98 11.36
CA ALA A 11 -15.85 41.86 10.90
C ALA A 11 -14.97 40.81 10.20
N PRO A 12 -15.18 39.50 10.42
CA PRO A 12 -14.43 38.46 9.73
C PRO A 12 -14.82 38.45 8.25
N THR A 13 -13.84 38.57 7.36
CA THR A 13 -14.02 38.32 5.93
C THR A 13 -14.47 36.88 5.69
N GLU A 14 -15.66 36.72 5.11
CA GLU A 14 -16.17 35.41 4.70
C GLU A 14 -15.20 34.73 3.72
N PRO A 15 -14.95 33.41 3.85
CA PRO A 15 -14.12 32.69 2.91
C PRO A 15 -14.79 32.65 1.54
N THR A 16 -14.13 33.24 0.54
CA THR A 16 -14.51 33.16 -0.86
C THR A 16 -14.67 31.70 -1.29
N LYS A 17 -15.88 31.32 -1.71
CA LYS A 17 -16.19 30.02 -2.30
C LYS A 17 -15.19 29.70 -3.42
N SER A 18 -14.51 28.56 -3.31
CA SER A 18 -13.61 28.08 -4.36
C SER A 18 -14.40 27.78 -5.63
N VAL A 19 -14.06 28.45 -6.72
CA VAL A 19 -14.65 28.19 -8.04
C VAL A 19 -14.18 26.81 -8.50
N ASN A 20 -15.08 25.83 -8.51
CA ASN A 20 -14.83 24.51 -9.08
C ASN A 20 -14.66 24.63 -10.59
N ARG A 21 -13.41 24.73 -11.07
CA ARG A 21 -13.08 24.57 -12.48
C ARG A 21 -13.13 23.09 -12.82
N ALA A 22 -13.92 22.71 -13.82
CA ALA A 22 -13.94 21.34 -14.35
C ALA A 22 -12.50 20.85 -14.62
N SER A 23 -12.14 19.68 -14.09
CA SER A 23 -10.77 19.18 -14.21
C SER A 23 -10.47 18.79 -15.64
N GLN A 24 -9.50 19.45 -16.27
CA GLN A 24 -9.07 19.13 -17.64
C GLN A 24 -8.28 17.82 -17.76
N LEU A 25 -8.05 17.13 -16.63
CA LEU A 25 -7.32 15.87 -16.56
C LEU A 25 -8.09 14.87 -15.69
N PRO A 26 -8.03 13.58 -16.00
CA PRO A 26 -8.63 12.52 -15.20
C PRO A 26 -8.15 12.51 -13.75
N THR A 27 -9.05 12.10 -12.87
CA THR A 27 -8.75 11.81 -11.47
C THR A 27 -8.23 10.38 -11.29
N SER A 28 -8.68 9.42 -12.09
CA SER A 28 -8.20 8.04 -12.02
C SER A 28 -6.82 7.87 -12.68
N ALA A 29 -5.93 7.12 -12.04
CA ALA A 29 -4.59 6.81 -12.57
C ALA A 29 -4.62 6.04 -13.90
N ILE A 30 -5.64 5.19 -14.12
CA ILE A 30 -5.81 4.44 -15.38
C ILE A 30 -6.04 5.41 -16.54
N ALA A 31 -7.10 6.21 -16.48
CA ALA A 31 -7.40 7.18 -17.52
C ALA A 31 -6.29 8.23 -17.69
N LEU A 32 -5.60 8.60 -16.60
CA LEU A 32 -4.45 9.51 -16.69
C LEU A 32 -3.28 8.91 -17.47
N ALA A 33 -2.96 7.63 -17.24
CA ALA A 33 -1.89 6.96 -17.99
C ALA A 33 -2.24 6.82 -19.47
N GLU A 34 -3.51 6.57 -19.80
CA GLU A 34 -4.00 6.54 -21.18
C GLU A 34 -3.85 7.91 -21.86
N VAL A 35 -4.33 8.98 -21.21
CA VAL A 35 -4.15 10.36 -21.73
C VAL A 35 -2.68 10.70 -21.87
N ALA A 36 -1.84 10.36 -20.89
CA ALA A 36 -0.41 10.61 -20.94
C ALA A 36 0.26 9.92 -22.13
N THR A 37 -0.08 8.65 -22.35
CA THR A 37 0.45 7.85 -23.46
C THR A 37 0.00 8.40 -24.80
N ASN A 38 -1.27 8.78 -24.93
CA ASN A 38 -1.81 9.34 -26.16
C ASN A 38 -1.21 10.73 -26.45
N ALA A 39 -1.12 11.59 -25.44
CA ALA A 39 -0.51 12.92 -25.56
C ALA A 39 0.98 12.83 -25.89
N ALA A 40 1.71 11.85 -25.34
CA ALA A 40 3.12 11.64 -25.64
C ALA A 40 3.32 11.26 -27.12
N LYS A 41 2.53 10.30 -27.62
CA LYS A 41 2.54 9.89 -29.03
C LYS A 41 2.20 11.06 -29.96
N ALA A 42 1.14 11.80 -29.64
CA ALA A 42 0.73 12.96 -30.41
C ALA A 42 1.80 14.07 -30.41
N TRP A 43 2.43 14.34 -29.26
CA TRP A 43 3.47 15.36 -29.18
C TRP A 43 4.72 14.99 -29.99
N GLN A 44 5.11 13.72 -29.94
CA GLN A 44 6.20 13.17 -30.77
C GLN A 44 5.95 13.37 -32.26
N ALA A 45 4.72 13.11 -32.72
CA ALA A 45 4.33 13.26 -34.12
C ALA A 45 4.05 14.71 -34.54
N SER A 46 3.86 15.63 -33.58
CA SER A 46 3.52 17.02 -33.87
C SER A 46 4.74 17.91 -34.16
N GLU A 47 4.51 19.02 -34.85
CA GLU A 47 5.50 20.09 -35.04
C GLU A 47 5.67 20.99 -33.81
N LEU A 48 4.88 20.79 -32.74
CA LEU A 48 5.01 21.59 -31.52
C LEU A 48 6.44 21.48 -30.97
N PRO A 49 7.06 22.61 -30.59
CA PRO A 49 8.41 22.58 -30.04
C PRO A 49 8.46 21.87 -28.69
N VAL A 50 9.68 21.56 -28.26
CA VAL A 50 9.93 21.03 -26.92
C VAL A 50 9.64 22.08 -25.85
N LEU A 51 9.32 21.63 -24.63
CA LEU A 51 9.26 22.52 -23.48
C LEU A 51 10.69 22.71 -22.96
N LEU A 52 11.00 23.89 -22.42
CA LEU A 52 12.34 24.21 -21.91
C LEU A 52 12.87 23.19 -20.86
N TRP A 53 11.97 22.59 -20.11
CA TRP A 53 12.28 21.66 -19.02
C TRP A 53 11.95 20.20 -19.36
N LEU A 54 11.38 19.92 -20.55
CA LEU A 54 10.89 18.59 -20.90
C LEU A 54 10.95 18.35 -22.41
N SER A 55 11.74 17.36 -22.81
CA SER A 55 11.77 16.90 -24.20
C SER A 55 10.60 15.95 -24.51
N LYS A 56 10.33 15.75 -25.81
CA LYS A 56 9.30 14.80 -26.28
C LYS A 56 9.63 13.35 -25.91
N THR A 57 10.91 12.99 -25.94
CA THR A 57 11.38 11.65 -25.55
C THR A 57 11.27 11.45 -24.05
N ASP A 58 11.63 12.45 -23.24
CA ASP A 58 11.55 12.35 -21.79
C ASP A 58 10.10 12.25 -21.32
N PHE A 59 9.18 13.00 -21.93
CA PHE A 59 7.77 12.87 -21.59
C PHE A 59 7.19 11.49 -21.93
N ALA A 60 7.57 10.91 -23.09
CA ALA A 60 7.16 9.56 -23.43
C ALA A 60 7.71 8.53 -22.45
N ALA A 61 8.96 8.68 -22.01
CA ALA A 61 9.55 7.84 -20.97
C ALA A 61 8.80 8.00 -19.63
N GLN A 62 8.47 9.23 -19.21
CA GLN A 62 7.69 9.50 -18.00
C GLN A 62 6.28 8.90 -18.05
N ALA A 63 5.58 9.01 -19.19
CA ALA A 63 4.25 8.44 -19.36
C ALA A 63 4.28 6.90 -19.28
N ALA A 64 5.27 6.26 -19.90
CA ALA A 64 5.46 4.81 -19.84
C ALA A 64 5.81 4.34 -18.41
N ALA A 65 6.76 5.00 -17.76
CA ALA A 65 7.16 4.69 -16.38
C ALA A 65 6.00 4.87 -15.39
N PHE A 66 5.16 5.89 -15.58
CA PHE A 66 3.95 6.06 -14.77
C PHE A 66 2.97 4.89 -14.95
N ALA A 67 2.70 4.47 -16.19
CA ALA A 67 1.82 3.33 -16.46
C ALA A 67 2.34 2.03 -15.82
N GLU A 68 3.64 1.76 -15.95
CA GLU A 68 4.30 0.60 -15.34
C GLU A 68 4.22 0.64 -13.81
N SER A 69 4.60 1.76 -13.19
CA SER A 69 4.54 1.92 -11.73
C SER A 69 3.13 1.77 -11.15
N ARG A 70 2.10 2.16 -11.89
CA ARG A 70 0.69 1.91 -11.54
C ARG A 70 0.40 0.41 -11.53
N ASP A 71 0.75 -0.29 -12.60
CA ASP A 71 0.45 -1.73 -12.74
C ASP A 71 1.20 -2.56 -11.70
N GLU A 72 2.45 -2.20 -11.39
CA GLU A 72 3.21 -2.81 -10.30
C GLU A 72 2.58 -2.58 -8.92
N ALA A 73 2.07 -1.37 -8.67
CA ALA A 73 1.41 -1.03 -7.41
C ALA A 73 0.08 -1.78 -7.24
N ASP A 74 -0.69 -1.94 -8.33
CA ASP A 74 -1.95 -2.68 -8.34
C ASP A 74 -1.70 -4.18 -8.16
N ALA A 75 -0.75 -4.77 -8.89
CA ALA A 75 -0.35 -6.17 -8.75
C ALA A 75 0.16 -6.50 -7.33
N ALA A 76 0.94 -5.60 -6.72
CA ALA A 76 1.37 -5.74 -5.34
C ALA A 76 0.19 -5.67 -4.34
N GLY A 77 -0.85 -4.91 -4.67
CA GLY A 77 -2.12 -4.88 -3.92
C GLY A 77 -2.85 -6.22 -3.98
N ASP A 78 -2.97 -6.80 -5.17
CA ASP A 78 -3.69 -8.06 -5.40
C ASP A 78 -3.02 -9.25 -4.70
N ALA A 79 -1.69 -9.32 -4.74
CA ALA A 79 -0.92 -10.39 -4.09
C ALA A 79 -1.13 -10.45 -2.56
N ARG A 80 -1.46 -9.32 -1.92
CA ARG A 80 -1.61 -9.22 -0.45
C ARG A 80 -2.88 -9.90 0.06
N THR A 81 -3.96 -9.89 -0.71
CA THR A 81 -5.26 -10.36 -0.23
C THR A 81 -5.26 -11.87 0.08
N PRO A 82 -4.77 -12.75 -0.81
CA PRO A 82 -4.64 -14.18 -0.52
C PRO A 82 -3.68 -14.47 0.65
N GLN A 83 -2.52 -13.83 0.69
CA GLN A 83 -1.53 -14.02 1.76
C GLN A 83 -2.07 -13.64 3.14
N SER A 84 -2.76 -12.50 3.23
CA SER A 84 -3.36 -12.03 4.49
C SER A 84 -4.43 -13.01 5.00
N ARG A 85 -5.31 -13.49 4.11
CA ARG A 85 -6.32 -14.50 4.45
C ARG A 85 -5.68 -15.82 4.90
N ARG A 86 -4.62 -16.26 4.23
CA ARG A 86 -3.91 -17.50 4.61
C ARG A 86 -3.23 -17.35 5.97
N LEU A 87 -2.56 -16.23 6.24
CA LEU A 87 -1.99 -15.95 7.57
C LEU A 87 -3.05 -15.95 8.67
N GLN A 88 -4.24 -15.38 8.43
CA GLN A 88 -5.34 -15.41 9.40
C GLN A 88 -5.87 -16.83 9.66
N THR A 89 -5.90 -17.66 8.62
CA THR A 89 -6.25 -19.08 8.73
C THR A 89 -5.23 -19.83 9.59
N LEU A 90 -3.94 -19.63 9.32
CA LEU A 90 -2.86 -20.21 10.12
C LEU A 90 -2.89 -19.71 11.56
N ASP A 91 -3.14 -18.41 11.79
CA ASP A 91 -3.26 -17.85 13.13
C ASP A 91 -4.33 -18.56 13.96
N THR A 92 -5.47 -18.88 13.32
CA THR A 92 -6.57 -19.64 13.93
C THR A 92 -6.16 -21.08 14.22
N LEU A 93 -5.57 -21.76 13.23
CA LEU A 93 -5.15 -23.15 13.34
C LEU A 93 -4.10 -23.35 14.44
N LEU A 94 -3.06 -22.50 14.47
CA LEU A 94 -2.01 -22.53 15.49
C LEU A 94 -2.62 -22.32 16.90
N ASN A 95 -3.54 -21.36 17.06
CA ASN A 95 -4.21 -21.12 18.34
C ASN A 95 -5.10 -22.30 18.77
N GLN A 96 -5.75 -22.98 17.82
CA GLN A 96 -6.53 -24.20 18.10
C GLN A 96 -5.61 -25.35 18.50
N SER A 97 -4.54 -25.61 17.74
CA SER A 97 -3.56 -26.65 18.02
C SER A 97 -2.86 -26.46 19.38
N LEU A 98 -2.63 -25.20 19.78
CA LEU A 98 -2.02 -24.85 21.05
C LEU A 98 -2.80 -25.39 22.27
N ARG A 99 -4.13 -25.54 22.14
CA ARG A 99 -4.97 -26.07 23.23
C ARG A 99 -4.55 -27.49 23.62
N TYR A 100 -4.17 -28.31 22.64
CA TYR A 100 -3.72 -29.68 22.88
C TYR A 100 -2.34 -29.74 23.54
N VAL A 101 -1.41 -28.86 23.15
CA VAL A 101 -0.10 -28.74 23.80
C VAL A 101 -0.24 -28.35 25.28
N LYS A 102 -1.18 -27.45 25.60
CA LYS A 102 -1.51 -27.12 27.00
C LYS A 102 -2.15 -28.29 27.74
N GLY A 103 -2.86 -29.17 27.04
CA GLY A 103 -3.36 -30.43 27.57
C GLY A 103 -2.23 -31.37 27.97
N TYR A 104 -1.25 -31.59 27.08
CA TYR A 104 -0.06 -32.40 27.37
C TYR A 104 0.70 -31.87 28.59
N LEU A 105 0.85 -30.55 28.70
CA LEU A 105 1.48 -29.93 29.85
C LEU A 105 0.67 -30.10 31.15
N ALA A 106 -0.65 -30.11 31.07
CA ALA A 106 -1.52 -30.34 32.23
C ALA A 106 -1.49 -31.80 32.70
N GLU A 107 -1.29 -32.75 31.80
CA GLU A 107 -1.17 -34.17 32.12
C GLU A 107 0.22 -34.50 32.67
N ALA A 108 1.26 -33.84 32.17
CA ALA A 108 2.64 -34.13 32.55
C ALA A 108 3.12 -33.37 33.81
N ASN A 109 2.46 -32.28 34.20
CA ASN A 109 2.93 -31.39 35.28
C ASN A 109 1.78 -30.82 36.12
N ASP A 110 1.99 -30.75 37.44
CA ASP A 110 1.02 -30.15 38.39
C ASP A 110 0.84 -28.64 38.15
N ASP A 111 1.93 -27.91 37.93
CA ASP A 111 1.90 -26.51 37.51
C ASP A 111 2.34 -26.31 36.05
N LYS A 112 1.43 -26.62 35.13
CA LYS A 112 1.61 -26.37 33.69
C LYS A 112 1.97 -24.92 33.33
N LYS A 113 1.59 -23.93 34.15
CA LYS A 113 1.80 -22.51 33.82
C LYS A 113 3.27 -22.13 33.94
N ALA A 114 4.03 -22.80 34.81
CA ALA A 114 5.46 -22.61 34.94
C ALA A 114 6.20 -22.86 33.61
N TYR A 115 5.72 -23.82 32.81
CA TYR A 115 6.33 -24.21 31.54
C TYR A 115 5.89 -23.37 30.33
N TYR A 116 4.85 -22.55 30.45
CA TYR A 116 4.30 -21.81 29.32
C TYR A 116 5.34 -20.90 28.64
N GLY A 117 6.25 -20.28 29.40
CA GLY A 117 7.32 -19.46 28.84
C GLY A 117 8.28 -20.24 27.92
N GLU A 118 8.59 -21.49 28.25
CA GLU A 118 9.46 -22.36 27.43
C GLU A 118 8.82 -22.72 26.10
N PHE A 119 7.50 -22.88 26.07
CA PHE A 119 6.72 -23.15 24.86
C PHE A 119 6.39 -21.88 24.06
N GLY A 120 6.92 -20.71 24.47
CA GLY A 120 6.62 -19.43 23.81
C GLY A 120 5.17 -18.96 24.02
N ILE A 121 4.52 -19.42 25.09
CA ILE A 121 3.16 -19.02 25.46
C ILE A 121 3.27 -17.86 26.44
N GLU A 122 2.66 -16.73 26.10
CA GLU A 122 2.64 -15.53 26.93
C GLU A 122 1.29 -15.33 27.60
N LYS A 123 1.30 -14.62 28.73
CA LYS A 123 0.08 -14.18 29.41
C LYS A 123 -0.35 -12.84 28.82
N VAL A 124 -1.45 -12.84 28.10
CA VAL A 124 -2.11 -11.63 27.61
C VAL A 124 -3.41 -11.44 28.36
N ASN A 125 -3.47 -10.38 29.18
CA ASN A 125 -4.58 -10.12 30.10
C ASN A 125 -4.85 -11.33 31.01
N LYS A 126 -6.03 -11.94 30.87
CA LYS A 126 -6.48 -13.11 31.64
C LYS A 126 -6.26 -14.43 30.90
N SER A 127 -5.63 -14.40 29.72
CA SER A 127 -5.48 -15.56 28.84
C SER A 127 -4.01 -15.89 28.58
N TYR A 128 -3.70 -17.16 28.37
CA TYR A 128 -2.38 -17.59 27.90
C TYR A 128 -2.49 -17.96 26.43
N GLN A 129 -1.64 -17.41 25.57
CA GLN A 129 -1.71 -17.60 24.13
C GLN A 129 -0.35 -17.40 23.47
N LEU A 130 -0.24 -17.78 22.19
CA LEU A 130 0.89 -17.34 21.37
C LEU A 130 0.78 -15.82 21.12
N PRO A 131 1.91 -15.10 21.01
CA PRO A 131 1.89 -13.66 20.78
C PRO A 131 1.01 -13.23 19.62
N ARG A 132 0.38 -12.07 19.73
CA ARG A 132 -0.48 -11.54 18.65
C ARG A 132 0.33 -10.99 17.48
N HIS A 133 1.48 -10.36 17.77
CA HIS A 133 2.34 -9.83 16.72
C HIS A 133 3.03 -10.97 15.98
N ARG A 134 2.92 -10.95 14.65
CA ARG A 134 3.35 -12.08 13.81
C ARG A 134 4.86 -12.35 13.91
N THR A 135 5.67 -11.31 14.04
CA THR A 135 7.13 -11.40 14.23
C THR A 135 7.51 -12.05 15.57
N GLU A 136 6.81 -11.70 16.64
CA GLU A 136 6.99 -12.32 17.97
C GLU A 136 6.45 -13.74 18.02
N ARG A 137 5.35 -13.98 17.31
CA ARG A 137 4.75 -15.30 17.14
C ARG A 137 5.72 -16.24 16.42
N VAL A 138 6.40 -15.81 15.36
CA VAL A 138 7.45 -16.60 14.69
C VAL A 138 8.51 -17.08 15.69
N LYS A 139 9.04 -16.16 16.51
CA LYS A 139 10.05 -16.50 17.53
C LYS A 139 9.49 -17.48 18.58
N SER A 140 8.22 -17.33 18.93
CA SER A 140 7.56 -18.19 19.91
C SER A 140 7.24 -19.58 19.36
N LEU A 141 6.92 -19.69 18.08
CA LEU A 141 6.75 -20.98 17.39
C LEU A 141 8.05 -21.78 17.34
N ASP A 142 9.20 -21.11 17.20
CA ASP A 142 10.51 -21.77 17.33
C ASP A 142 10.76 -22.31 18.73
N LYS A 143 10.38 -21.55 19.77
CA LYS A 143 10.43 -22.03 21.15
C LYS A 143 9.53 -23.25 21.34
N LEU A 144 8.31 -23.21 20.79
CA LEU A 144 7.35 -24.30 20.86
C LEU A 144 7.91 -25.60 20.25
N LEU A 145 8.51 -25.57 19.06
CA LEU A 145 9.12 -26.77 18.46
C LEU A 145 10.26 -27.35 19.29
N LYS A 146 11.12 -26.48 19.85
CA LYS A 146 12.21 -26.91 20.73
C LYS A 146 11.66 -27.55 22.01
N ALA A 147 10.66 -26.91 22.62
CA ALA A 147 10.05 -27.39 23.85
C ALA A 147 9.30 -28.71 23.66
N LEU A 148 8.61 -28.90 22.53
CA LEU A 148 7.95 -30.18 22.20
C LEU A 148 8.96 -31.35 22.18
N LYS A 149 10.16 -31.14 21.63
CA LYS A 149 11.24 -32.14 21.64
C LYS A 149 11.81 -32.34 23.04
N ALA A 150 12.08 -31.25 23.76
CA ALA A 150 12.66 -31.31 25.11
C ALA A 150 11.76 -32.05 26.11
N HIS A 151 10.44 -31.84 26.02
CA HIS A 151 9.44 -32.44 26.90
C HIS A 151 8.85 -33.76 26.36
N LYS A 152 9.45 -34.34 25.30
CA LYS A 152 9.06 -35.62 24.69
C LYS A 152 7.60 -35.66 24.19
N PHE A 153 7.07 -34.51 23.76
CA PHE A 153 5.75 -34.39 23.13
C PHE A 153 5.84 -34.43 21.59
N ASP A 154 7.03 -34.62 21.03
CA ASP A 154 7.30 -34.64 19.60
C ASP A 154 6.51 -35.71 18.84
N LYS A 155 6.27 -36.87 19.48
CA LYS A 155 5.52 -38.00 18.90
C LYS A 155 4.01 -37.93 19.12
N ASN A 156 3.52 -36.95 19.88
CA ASN A 156 2.08 -36.81 20.11
C ASN A 156 1.38 -36.39 18.82
N LYS A 157 0.05 -36.57 18.77
CA LYS A 157 -0.79 -36.15 17.62
C LYS A 157 -0.55 -34.69 17.23
N TYR A 158 -0.38 -33.80 18.21
CA TYR A 158 -0.03 -32.38 18.01
C TYR A 158 1.43 -32.10 18.36
N GLY A 159 2.32 -33.05 18.06
CA GLY A 159 3.77 -32.97 18.21
C GLY A 159 4.46 -32.33 16.99
N THR A 160 5.75 -32.58 16.80
CA THR A 160 6.56 -31.84 15.84
C THR A 160 6.09 -32.03 14.40
N ALA A 161 5.66 -33.24 14.03
CA ALA A 161 5.15 -33.53 12.68
C ALA A 161 3.91 -32.70 12.31
N HIS A 162 3.09 -32.31 13.30
CA HIS A 162 1.94 -31.41 13.07
C HIS A 162 2.38 -29.95 12.96
N TRP A 163 3.29 -29.51 13.82
CA TRP A 163 3.68 -28.09 13.92
C TRP A 163 4.70 -27.65 12.87
N GLU A 164 5.68 -28.48 12.51
CA GLU A 164 6.76 -28.13 11.56
C GLU A 164 6.24 -27.62 10.20
N PRO A 165 5.30 -28.29 9.49
CA PRO A 165 4.79 -27.78 8.23
C PRO A 165 4.03 -26.45 8.39
N LEU A 166 3.22 -26.31 9.45
CA LEU A 166 2.46 -25.08 9.71
C LEU A 166 3.36 -23.89 10.03
N ILE A 167 4.42 -24.12 10.81
CA ILE A 167 5.39 -23.10 11.17
C ILE A 167 6.23 -22.69 9.95
N THR A 168 6.64 -23.66 9.13
CA THR A 168 7.39 -23.39 7.90
C THR A 168 6.59 -22.50 6.96
N GLU A 169 5.34 -22.85 6.70
CA GLU A 169 4.44 -22.03 5.87
C GLU A 169 4.20 -20.65 6.49
N TYR A 170 3.92 -20.59 7.80
CA TYR A 170 3.67 -19.34 8.50
C TYR A 170 4.86 -18.39 8.42
N LYS A 171 6.09 -18.88 8.61
CA LYS A 171 7.31 -18.08 8.51
C LYS A 171 7.52 -17.52 7.10
N ALA A 172 7.32 -18.35 6.08
CA ALA A 172 7.43 -17.92 4.68
C ALA A 172 6.45 -16.77 4.41
N LEU A 173 5.17 -16.96 4.74
CA LEU A 173 4.14 -15.93 4.53
C LEU A 173 4.37 -14.65 5.34
N VAL A 174 4.88 -14.75 6.58
CA VAL A 174 5.22 -13.56 7.38
C VAL A 174 6.36 -12.78 6.73
N LYS A 175 7.39 -13.48 6.23
CA LYS A 175 8.50 -12.85 5.51
C LYS A 175 8.01 -12.19 4.23
N ASP A 176 7.30 -12.92 3.38
CA ASP A 176 6.75 -12.42 2.12
C ASP A 176 5.85 -11.20 2.34
N SER A 177 5.03 -11.21 3.41
CA SER A 177 4.16 -10.07 3.73
C SER A 177 4.94 -8.82 4.17
N SER A 178 6.11 -9.00 4.79
CA SER A 178 6.98 -7.90 5.22
C SER A 178 7.70 -7.30 4.02
N ASP A 179 8.23 -8.17 3.14
CA ASP A 179 8.94 -7.78 1.92
C ASP A 179 7.97 -7.06 0.95
N THR A 180 6.79 -7.63 0.72
CA THR A 180 5.73 -7.02 -0.11
C THR A 180 5.27 -5.66 0.42
N SER A 181 5.25 -5.47 1.75
CA SER A 181 4.88 -4.17 2.34
C SER A 181 5.94 -3.09 2.09
N GLY A 182 7.22 -3.48 2.13
CA GLY A 182 8.35 -2.59 1.77
C GLY A 182 8.33 -2.23 0.29
N GLU A 183 8.21 -3.23 -0.59
CA GLU A 183 8.15 -3.03 -2.04
C GLU A 183 6.97 -2.15 -2.45
N ARG A 184 5.78 -2.38 -1.87
CA ARG A 184 4.59 -1.58 -2.17
C ARG A 184 4.78 -0.12 -1.78
N SER A 185 5.40 0.15 -0.64
CA SER A 185 5.64 1.52 -0.20
C SER A 185 6.53 2.27 -1.20
N GLY A 186 7.54 1.59 -1.74
CA GLY A 186 8.37 2.10 -2.84
C GLY A 186 7.55 2.30 -4.13
N LYS A 187 6.81 1.27 -4.57
CA LYS A 187 6.01 1.29 -5.81
C LYS A 187 4.91 2.37 -5.79
N VAL A 188 4.21 2.53 -4.67
CA VAL A 188 3.20 3.59 -4.48
C VAL A 188 3.87 4.97 -4.49
N SER A 189 5.00 5.15 -3.81
CA SER A 189 5.74 6.42 -3.85
C SER A 189 6.19 6.76 -5.27
N SER A 190 6.72 5.79 -6.03
CA SER A 190 7.13 5.97 -7.42
C SER A 190 5.94 6.31 -8.32
N LYS A 191 4.80 5.63 -8.13
CA LYS A 191 3.54 5.93 -8.83
C LYS A 191 3.08 7.35 -8.56
N ASP A 192 3.06 7.78 -7.30
CA ASP A 192 2.57 9.11 -6.91
C ASP A 192 3.49 10.22 -7.47
N GLN A 193 4.81 10.02 -7.44
CA GLN A 193 5.77 10.94 -8.05
C GLN A 193 5.62 10.99 -9.59
N GLY A 194 5.44 9.83 -10.24
CA GLY A 194 5.19 9.74 -11.67
C GLY A 194 3.88 10.43 -12.06
N GLU A 195 2.83 10.26 -11.26
CA GLU A 195 1.54 10.92 -11.46
C GLU A 195 1.68 12.44 -11.44
N GLU A 196 2.41 12.98 -10.46
CA GLU A 196 2.63 14.43 -10.35
C GLU A 196 3.37 14.99 -11.57
N GLN A 197 4.44 14.31 -12.01
CA GLN A 197 5.23 14.70 -13.17
C GLN A 197 4.40 14.67 -14.46
N VAL A 198 3.65 13.59 -14.68
CA VAL A 198 2.76 13.43 -15.82
C VAL A 198 1.67 14.50 -15.84
N ARG A 199 1.02 14.79 -14.69
CA ARG A 199 0.03 15.86 -14.59
C ARG A 199 0.62 17.23 -14.92
N LYS A 200 1.83 17.52 -14.43
CA LYS A 200 2.54 18.77 -14.72
C LYS A 200 2.82 18.91 -16.23
N ALA A 201 3.33 17.85 -16.86
CA ALA A 201 3.62 17.83 -18.28
C ALA A 201 2.34 17.99 -19.13
N LEU A 202 1.27 17.25 -18.80
CA LEU A 202 -0.02 17.35 -19.49
C LEU A 202 -0.63 18.75 -19.39
N ARG A 203 -0.58 19.38 -18.21
CA ARG A 203 -1.03 20.78 -18.05
C ARG A 203 -0.20 21.74 -18.91
N ALA A 204 1.12 21.57 -18.92
CA ALA A 204 1.99 22.39 -19.75
C ALA A 204 1.69 22.23 -21.24
N LEU A 205 1.43 21.00 -21.70
CA LEU A 205 1.03 20.72 -23.09
C LEU A 205 -0.31 21.36 -23.45
N ILE A 206 -1.31 21.30 -22.55
CA ILE A 206 -2.60 21.98 -22.78
C ILE A 206 -2.37 23.49 -23.00
N HIS A 207 -1.57 24.13 -22.15
CA HIS A 207 -1.25 25.55 -22.30
C HIS A 207 -0.44 25.84 -23.56
N HIS A 208 0.50 24.97 -23.91
CA HIS A 208 1.32 25.12 -25.10
C HIS A 208 0.50 25.02 -26.40
N ILE A 209 -0.41 24.04 -26.47
CA ILE A 209 -1.36 23.88 -27.58
C ILE A 209 -2.25 25.12 -27.72
N LYS A 210 -2.80 25.63 -26.61
CA LYS A 210 -3.63 26.84 -26.64
C LYS A 210 -2.87 28.07 -27.11
N ALA A 211 -1.60 28.19 -26.75
CA ALA A 211 -0.77 29.31 -27.17
C ALA A 211 -0.43 29.25 -28.67
N GLN A 212 -0.16 28.05 -29.19
CA GLN A 212 0.24 27.88 -30.60
C GLN A 212 -0.94 27.76 -31.58
N PHE A 213 -2.13 27.37 -31.10
CA PHE A 213 -3.31 27.14 -31.93
C PHE A 213 -4.54 27.88 -31.36
N PRO A 214 -4.55 29.21 -31.25
CA PRO A 214 -5.58 29.96 -30.52
C PRO A 214 -7.01 29.73 -31.05
N ASP A 215 -7.18 29.52 -32.36
CA ASP A 215 -8.50 29.34 -32.98
C ASP A 215 -8.91 27.87 -33.14
N THR A 216 -7.95 26.94 -33.07
CA THR A 216 -8.17 25.50 -33.34
C THR A 216 -7.73 24.57 -32.20
N PHE A 217 -7.42 25.14 -31.03
CA PHE A 217 -6.89 24.37 -29.90
C PHE A 217 -7.81 23.23 -29.46
N GLU A 218 -9.14 23.37 -29.55
CA GLU A 218 -10.05 22.29 -29.15
C GLU A 218 -9.90 21.03 -30.03
N ALA A 219 -9.71 21.21 -31.34
CA ALA A 219 -9.44 20.10 -32.25
C ALA A 219 -8.07 19.48 -31.95
N LYS A 220 -7.05 20.33 -31.74
CA LYS A 220 -5.70 19.86 -31.38
C LYS A 220 -5.64 19.14 -30.04
N LEU A 221 -6.40 19.58 -29.04
CA LEU A 221 -6.51 18.89 -27.76
C LEU A 221 -7.12 17.49 -27.92
N ARG A 222 -8.12 17.31 -28.80
CA ARG A 222 -8.69 15.99 -29.10
C ARG A 222 -7.69 15.07 -29.81
N GLU A 223 -6.89 15.59 -30.74
CA GLU A 223 -5.79 14.84 -31.36
C GLU A 223 -4.78 14.31 -30.33
N PHE A 224 -4.57 15.07 -29.25
CA PHE A 224 -3.70 14.69 -28.13
C PHE A 224 -4.40 13.81 -27.08
N GLY A 225 -5.66 13.44 -27.30
CA GLY A 225 -6.42 12.56 -26.39
C GLY A 225 -7.10 13.29 -25.21
N PHE A 226 -7.08 14.62 -25.17
CA PHE A 226 -7.82 15.39 -24.17
C PHE A 226 -9.29 15.50 -24.57
N GLN A 227 -10.15 14.68 -23.97
CA GLN A 227 -11.60 14.69 -24.19
C GLN A 227 -12.31 15.39 -23.03
N LYS A 228 -13.29 16.26 -23.35
CA LYS A 228 -14.06 17.08 -22.38
C LYS A 228 -15.16 16.27 -21.68
N GLU A 229 -15.59 15.15 -22.26
CA GLU A 229 -16.73 14.35 -21.78
C GLU A 229 -16.33 13.25 -20.78
N SER A 230 -15.03 13.06 -20.55
CA SER A 230 -14.49 12.00 -19.70
C SER A 230 -13.91 12.47 -18.36
N TYR A 231 -13.86 13.79 -18.08
CA TYR A 231 -13.19 14.37 -16.89
C TYR A 231 -13.95 15.48 -16.18
#